data_AF-A0A356T0L2-F1
#
_entry.id   AF-A0A356T0L2-F1
#
_cell.length_a   1.000
_cell.length_b   1.000
_cell.length_c   1.000
_cell.angle_alpha   90.00
_cell.angle_beta   90.00
_cell.angle_gamma   90.00
#
_symmetry.space_group_name_H-M   'P 1'
#
loop_
_entity.id
_entity.type
_entity.pdbx_description
1 polymer ?
#
loop_
_entity_poly.entity_id
_entity_poly.type
_entity_poly.pdbx_seq_one_letter_code
_entity_poly.pdbx_strand_id
1 'polypeptide(L)'
;MELVLEDASGNELGRERARTDRDGEAAATVTLPDAPGAYRVAARRAGRRDAVAAEWLVVEAGGDELADPRAAPERLRALAEATGGTFYADPEDAPALDALDTTRRRSLGTHEEAPFGTVWAFLFLVAAFLGEWVLRRRWGRR
;
A
#
# COMPACT_ATOMS: atom_id res chain seq x y z
N MET A 1 13.43 -3.26 -12.77
CA MET A 1 12.90 -3.13 -11.40
C MET A 1 12.36 -4.48 -10.97
N GLU A 2 12.24 -4.75 -9.69
CA GLU A 2 11.59 -5.96 -9.19
C GLU A 2 10.44 -5.54 -8.27
N LEU A 3 9.24 -6.07 -8.49
CA LEU A 3 8.13 -5.99 -7.55
C LEU A 3 8.22 -7.21 -6.64
N VAL A 4 8.15 -6.98 -5.34
CA VAL A 4 8.20 -8.04 -4.32
C VAL A 4 6.89 -8.03 -3.57
N LEU A 5 6.25 -9.18 -3.50
CA LEU A 5 5.06 -9.40 -2.70
C LEU A 5 5.48 -9.88 -1.31
N GLU A 6 5.00 -9.22 -0.27
CA GLU A 6 5.28 -9.52 1.13
C GLU A 6 3.97 -9.74 1.90
N ASP A 7 3.99 -10.61 2.90
CA ASP A 7 2.90 -10.71 3.88
C ASP A 7 2.97 -9.58 4.93
N ALA A 8 1.98 -9.50 5.82
CA ALA A 8 1.96 -8.54 6.93
C ALA A 8 3.13 -8.68 7.91
N SER A 9 3.83 -9.82 7.93
CA SER A 9 5.01 -10.05 8.76
C SER A 9 6.31 -9.63 8.05
N GLY A 10 6.23 -9.20 6.79
CA GLY A 10 7.39 -8.84 5.96
C GLY A 10 8.08 -10.02 5.29
N ASN A 11 7.46 -11.21 5.26
CA ASN A 11 8.01 -12.35 4.54
C ASN A 11 7.74 -12.22 3.05
N GLU A 12 8.78 -12.40 2.22
CA GLU A 12 8.65 -12.40 0.77
C GLU A 12 7.90 -13.67 0.31
N LEU A 13 6.77 -13.47 -0.34
CA LEU A 13 5.92 -14.52 -0.92
C LEU A 13 6.23 -14.74 -2.40
N GLY A 14 6.70 -13.70 -3.09
CA GLY A 14 6.99 -13.77 -4.52
C GLY A 14 7.68 -12.52 -5.05
N ARG A 15 8.21 -12.63 -6.25
CA ARG A 15 8.85 -11.52 -6.98
C ARG A 15 8.51 -11.55 -8.45
N GLU A 16 8.32 -10.37 -9.02
CA GLU A 16 8.06 -10.17 -10.43
C GLU A 16 9.01 -9.12 -11.01
N ARG A 17 9.53 -9.37 -12.21
CA ARG A 17 10.47 -8.44 -12.86
C ARG A 17 9.73 -7.52 -13.81
N ALA A 18 9.81 -6.21 -13.54
CA ALA A 18 9.29 -5.18 -14.44
C ALA A 18 10.44 -4.47 -15.16
N ARG A 19 10.31 -4.29 -16.47
CA ARG A 19 11.22 -3.44 -17.26
C ARG A 19 10.64 -2.05 -17.35
N THR A 20 11.51 -1.07 -17.16
CA THR A 20 11.16 0.33 -17.33
C THR A 20 11.29 0.69 -18.80
N ASP A 21 10.32 1.44 -19.33
CA ASP A 21 10.37 1.95 -20.70
C ASP A 21 11.28 3.19 -20.82
N ARG A 22 11.20 3.85 -21.98
CA ARG A 22 11.98 5.07 -22.27
C ARG A 22 11.53 6.30 -21.49
N ASP A 23 10.31 6.30 -20.96
CA ASP A 23 9.69 7.42 -20.24
C ASP A 23 9.81 7.23 -18.71
N GLY A 24 10.33 6.08 -18.27
CA GLY A 24 10.56 5.79 -16.86
C GLY A 24 9.44 4.98 -16.20
N GLU A 25 8.45 4.53 -16.98
CA GLU A 25 7.29 3.79 -16.48
C GLU A 25 7.53 2.29 -16.52
N ALA A 26 6.96 1.56 -15.57
CA ALA A 26 7.01 0.11 -15.52
C ALA A 26 5.67 -0.44 -15.03
N ALA A 27 5.14 -1.42 -15.75
CA ALA A 27 3.93 -2.15 -15.38
C ALA A 27 4.25 -3.63 -15.20
N ALA A 28 3.61 -4.26 -14.23
CA ALA A 28 3.65 -5.70 -14.03
C ALA A 28 2.41 -6.14 -13.26
N THR A 29 2.04 -7.40 -13.46
CA THR A 29 0.89 -8.03 -12.80
C THR A 29 1.42 -8.93 -11.69
N VAL A 30 0.90 -8.75 -10.48
CA VAL A 30 1.22 -9.59 -9.32
C VAL A 30 -0.03 -10.34 -8.92
N THR A 31 0.06 -11.67 -8.83
CA THR A 31 -1.01 -12.51 -8.31
C THR A 31 -0.95 -12.51 -6.79
N LEU A 32 -2.04 -12.10 -6.15
CA LEU A 32 -2.19 -12.15 -4.70
C LEU A 32 -2.57 -13.57 -4.24
N PRO A 33 -2.22 -13.98 -3.00
CA PRO A 33 -2.64 -15.27 -2.46
C PRO A 33 -4.15 -15.29 -2.19
N ASP A 34 -4.75 -16.47 -2.21
CA ASP A 34 -6.18 -16.65 -1.92
C ASP A 34 -6.51 -16.50 -0.42
N ALA A 35 -5.50 -16.59 0.44
CA ALA A 35 -5.69 -16.44 1.87
C ALA A 35 -6.05 -14.98 2.21
N PRO A 36 -7.09 -14.74 3.03
CA PRO A 36 -7.42 -13.39 3.46
C PRO A 36 -6.28 -12.81 4.31
N GLY A 37 -5.97 -11.53 4.09
CA GLY A 37 -4.92 -10.85 4.82
C GLY A 37 -4.45 -9.55 4.21
N ALA A 38 -3.58 -8.85 4.94
CA ALA A 38 -2.86 -7.70 4.43
C ALA A 38 -1.57 -8.15 3.74
N TYR A 39 -1.35 -7.63 2.54
CA TYR A 39 -0.18 -7.89 1.71
C TYR A 39 0.45 -6.58 1.28
N ARG A 40 1.77 -6.58 1.11
CA ARG A 40 2.53 -5.42 0.66
C ARG A 40 3.20 -5.72 -0.68
N VAL A 41 3.02 -4.85 -1.65
CA VAL A 41 3.76 -4.89 -2.91
C VAL A 41 4.82 -3.81 -2.87
N ALA A 42 6.09 -4.20 -2.87
CA ALA A 42 7.25 -3.32 -2.78
C ALA A 42 8.06 -3.33 -4.08
N ALA A 43 8.22 -2.17 -4.70
CA ALA A 43 9.05 -1.99 -5.89
C ALA A 43 10.49 -1.71 -5.49
N ARG A 44 11.41 -2.63 -5.79
CA ARG A 44 12.85 -2.59 -5.47
C ARG A 44 13.71 -2.43 -6.72
N ARG A 45 14.87 -1.80 -6.59
CA ARG A 45 15.94 -1.92 -7.60
C ARG A 45 16.61 -3.29 -7.42
N ALA A 46 16.94 -3.95 -8.54
CA ALA A 46 17.60 -5.25 -8.49
C ALA A 46 18.89 -5.18 -7.65
N GLY A 47 19.05 -6.08 -6.68
CA GLY A 47 20.20 -6.13 -5.77
C GLY A 47 20.15 -5.13 -4.60
N ARG A 48 19.10 -4.31 -4.47
CA ARG A 48 18.86 -3.43 -3.31
C ARG A 48 17.70 -3.99 -2.48
N ARG A 49 17.82 -3.91 -1.15
CA ARG A 49 16.74 -4.30 -0.23
C ARG A 49 15.71 -3.19 -0.02
N ASP A 50 16.13 -1.94 -0.17
CA ASP A 50 15.25 -0.80 0.05
C ASP A 50 14.21 -0.70 -1.08
N ALA A 51 12.94 -0.55 -0.67
CA ALA A 51 11.86 -0.28 -1.59
C ALA A 51 11.94 1.17 -2.08
N VAL A 52 11.78 1.37 -3.38
CA VAL A 52 11.64 2.68 -4.01
C VAL A 52 10.20 3.19 -3.86
N ALA A 53 9.24 2.28 -3.85
CA ALA A 53 7.84 2.52 -3.55
C ALA A 53 7.23 1.25 -2.98
N ALA A 54 6.20 1.37 -2.16
CA ALA A 54 5.44 0.23 -1.68
C ALA A 54 3.97 0.60 -1.48
N GLU A 55 3.07 -0.37 -1.67
CA GLU A 55 1.64 -0.20 -1.45
C GLU A 55 1.09 -1.42 -0.69
N TRP A 56 0.19 -1.16 0.26
CA TRP A 56 -0.52 -2.20 1.00
C TRP A 56 -1.87 -2.48 0.36
N LEU A 57 -2.18 -3.77 0.20
CA LEU A 57 -3.43 -4.30 -0.32
C LEU A 57 -4.05 -5.24 0.73
N VAL A 58 -5.38 -5.27 0.78
CA VAL A 58 -6.12 -6.22 1.61
C VAL A 58 -6.78 -7.23 0.69
N VAL A 59 -6.48 -8.51 0.88
CA VAL A 59 -7.23 -9.61 0.30
C VAL A 59 -8.30 -10.01 1.30
N GLU A 60 -9.55 -9.96 0.87
CA GLU A 60 -10.69 -10.40 1.68
C GLU A 60 -11.13 -11.79 1.19
N ALA A 61 -11.46 -12.68 2.13
CA ALA A 61 -12.09 -13.93 1.78
C ALA A 61 -13.48 -13.57 1.24
N GLY A 62 -13.81 -14.04 0.04
CA GLY A 62 -15.09 -13.74 -0.55
C GLY A 62 -16.22 -14.14 0.40
N GLY A 63 -17.02 -13.15 0.83
CA GLY A 63 -18.16 -13.40 1.70
C GLY A 63 -19.28 -14.14 0.97
N ASP A 64 -20.36 -14.48 1.67
CA ASP A 64 -21.52 -15.15 1.08
C ASP A 64 -22.08 -14.43 -0.17
N GLU A 65 -21.89 -13.10 -0.25
CA GLU A 65 -22.26 -12.29 -1.41
C GLU A 65 -21.46 -12.61 -2.69
N LEU A 66 -20.22 -13.10 -2.55
CA LEU A 66 -19.41 -13.58 -3.67
C LEU A 66 -19.73 -15.05 -4.02
N ALA A 67 -20.31 -15.81 -3.09
CA ALA A 67 -20.74 -17.20 -3.33
C ALA A 67 -22.09 -17.29 -4.06
N ASP A 68 -23.01 -16.34 -3.83
CA ASP A 68 -24.24 -16.17 -4.61
C ASP A 68 -24.33 -14.75 -5.19
N PRO A 69 -23.85 -14.53 -6.43
CA PRO A 69 -23.76 -13.19 -7.03
C PRO A 69 -25.11 -12.62 -7.49
N ARG A 70 -26.24 -13.20 -7.08
CA ARG A 70 -27.57 -12.68 -7.41
C ARG A 70 -27.85 -11.39 -6.63
N ALA A 71 -28.47 -10.43 -7.31
CA ALA A 71 -28.94 -9.21 -6.66
C ALA A 71 -29.96 -9.55 -5.56
N ALA A 72 -29.78 -8.95 -4.38
CA ALA A 72 -30.72 -9.04 -3.26
C ALA A 72 -31.57 -7.75 -3.20
N PRO A 73 -32.62 -7.61 -4.02
CA PRO A 73 -33.35 -6.34 -4.22
C PRO A 73 -33.87 -5.76 -2.91
N GLU A 74 -34.32 -6.61 -1.98
CA GLU A 74 -34.89 -6.13 -0.72
C GLU A 74 -33.83 -5.58 0.22
N ARG A 75 -32.62 -6.14 0.22
CA ARG A 75 -31.48 -5.60 0.97
C ARG A 75 -31.02 -4.27 0.37
N LEU A 76 -30.93 -4.20 -0.96
CA LEU A 76 -30.52 -3.00 -1.67
C LEU A 76 -31.51 -1.84 -1.49
N ARG A 77 -32.83 -2.13 -1.52
CA ARG A 77 -33.88 -1.16 -1.22
C ARG A 77 -33.79 -0.65 0.22
N ALA A 78 -33.66 -1.55 1.19
CA ALA A 78 -33.49 -1.17 2.60
C ALA A 78 -32.23 -0.32 2.83
N LEU A 79 -31.13 -0.64 2.14
CA LEU A 79 -29.88 0.13 2.21
C LEU A 79 -30.04 1.53 1.61
N ALA A 80 -30.71 1.66 0.46
CA ALA A 80 -31.00 2.95 -0.16
C ALA A 80 -31.85 3.83 0.77
N GLU A 81 -32.90 3.27 1.38
CA GLU A 81 -33.73 3.98 2.36
C GLU A 81 -32.93 4.42 3.59
N ALA A 82 -32.07 3.54 4.13
CA ALA A 82 -31.26 3.83 5.29
C ALA A 82 -30.16 4.87 5.03
N THR A 83 -29.65 4.96 3.81
CA THR A 83 -28.54 5.86 3.43
C THR A 83 -29.01 7.14 2.72
N GLY A 84 -30.31 7.25 2.41
CA GLY A 84 -30.86 8.33 1.58
C GLY A 84 -30.50 8.22 0.09
N GLY A 85 -30.09 7.02 -0.36
CA GLY A 85 -29.76 6.72 -1.75
C GLY A 85 -30.97 6.42 -2.62
N THR A 86 -30.73 6.01 -3.87
CA THR A 86 -31.76 5.65 -4.85
C THR A 86 -31.62 4.18 -5.24
N PHE A 87 -32.73 3.45 -5.25
CA PHE A 87 -32.80 2.06 -5.70
C PHE A 87 -33.31 2.00 -7.14
N TYR A 88 -32.61 1.26 -8.00
CA TYR A 88 -33.00 0.96 -9.37
C TYR A 88 -33.32 -0.55 -9.47
N ALA A 89 -34.51 -0.88 -9.97
CA ALA A 89 -34.93 -2.28 -10.12
C ALA A 89 -34.29 -2.92 -11.35
N ASP A 90 -34.18 -2.17 -12.43
CA ASP A 90 -33.54 -2.57 -13.66
C ASP A 90 -32.16 -1.90 -13.79
N PRO A 91 -31.10 -2.65 -14.16
CA PRO A 91 -29.76 -2.09 -14.31
C PRO A 91 -29.65 -0.99 -15.37
N GLU A 92 -30.53 -0.98 -16.37
CA GLU A 92 -30.51 0.02 -17.45
C GLU A 92 -31.01 1.40 -17.00
N ASP A 93 -31.78 1.47 -15.91
CA ASP A 93 -32.23 2.73 -15.31
C ASP A 93 -31.16 3.39 -14.44
N ALA A 94 -30.12 2.63 -14.07
CA ALA A 94 -29.03 3.13 -13.24
C ALA A 94 -28.13 4.10 -14.04
N PRO A 95 -27.61 5.15 -13.41
CA PRO A 95 -26.65 6.03 -14.05
C PRO A 95 -25.38 5.26 -14.44
N ALA A 96 -24.71 5.72 -15.49
CA ALA A 96 -23.48 5.10 -15.96
C ALA A 96 -22.38 5.09 -14.86
N LEU A 97 -21.54 4.04 -14.87
CA LEU A 97 -20.53 3.79 -13.82
C LEU A 97 -19.48 4.91 -13.71
N ASP A 98 -19.26 5.67 -14.78
CA ASP A 98 -18.41 6.86 -14.80
C ASP A 98 -18.94 7.99 -13.89
N ALA A 99 -20.26 8.07 -13.70
CA ALA A 99 -20.88 8.94 -12.71
C ALA A 99 -20.72 8.42 -11.27
N LEU A 100 -20.38 7.15 -11.10
CA LEU A 100 -20.18 6.45 -9.83
C LEU A 100 -18.70 6.27 -9.51
N ASP A 101 -17.80 7.11 -10.05
CA ASP A 101 -16.33 7.02 -9.89
C ASP A 101 -15.87 7.23 -8.44
N THR A 102 -16.21 6.26 -7.62
CA THR A 102 -15.71 5.98 -6.29
C THR A 102 -15.24 4.55 -6.33
N THR A 103 -14.29 4.23 -7.22
CA THR A 103 -13.38 3.13 -6.95
C THR A 103 -12.62 3.53 -5.70
N ARG A 104 -13.23 3.32 -4.53
CA ARG A 104 -12.64 3.56 -3.23
C ARG A 104 -11.62 2.45 -3.04
N ARG A 105 -10.49 2.57 -3.73
CA ARG A 105 -9.27 1.81 -3.48
C ARG A 105 -8.91 2.14 -2.05
N ARG A 106 -9.34 1.28 -1.11
CA ARG A 106 -9.03 1.42 0.31
C ARG A 106 -7.60 0.96 0.49
N SER A 107 -6.65 1.76 0.00
CA SER A 107 -5.26 1.57 0.36
C SER A 107 -5.13 1.89 1.85
N LEU A 108 -4.54 0.97 2.60
CA LEU A 108 -4.08 1.26 3.94
C LEU A 108 -2.95 2.28 3.78
N GLY A 109 -3.30 3.57 3.88
CA GLY A 109 -2.36 4.67 3.82
C GLY A 109 -1.21 4.39 4.78
N THR A 110 0.00 4.26 4.21
CA THR A 110 1.18 3.87 4.98
C THR A 110 1.86 5.13 5.46
N HIS A 111 1.93 5.31 6.79
CA HIS A 111 2.76 6.34 7.38
C HIS A 111 4.17 5.76 7.59
N GLU A 112 5.06 5.94 6.61
CA GLU A 112 6.48 5.64 6.80
C GLU A 112 7.13 6.81 7.57
N GLU A 113 7.36 6.62 8.87
CA GLU A 113 8.18 7.54 9.66
C GLU A 113 9.65 7.21 9.44
N ALA A 114 10.36 8.09 8.73
CA ALA A 114 11.82 8.05 8.61
C ALA A 114 12.44 9.15 9.50
N PRO A 115 12.57 8.93 10.83
CA PRO A 115 13.00 9.97 11.77
C PRO A 115 14.41 10.53 11.52
N PHE A 116 15.25 9.80 10.76
CA PHE A 116 16.58 10.25 10.32
C PHE A 116 16.66 10.56 8.82
N GLY A 117 15.54 10.56 8.10
CA GLY A 117 15.51 10.86 6.67
C GLY A 117 15.84 12.33 6.34
N THR A 118 15.75 13.21 7.33
CA THR A 118 16.01 14.64 7.15
C THR A 118 17.49 14.95 7.27
N VAL A 119 18.03 15.77 6.36
CA VAL A 119 19.43 16.24 6.37
C VAL A 119 19.83 16.83 7.73
N TRP A 120 18.91 17.52 8.41
CA TRP A 120 19.16 18.08 9.75
C TRP A 120 19.36 17.01 10.83
N ALA A 121 18.61 15.90 10.79
CA ALA A 121 18.78 14.79 11.72
C ALA A 121 20.14 14.11 11.51
N PHE A 122 20.57 13.97 10.25
CA PHE A 122 21.91 13.50 9.90
C PHE A 122 23.01 14.46 10.41
N LEU A 123 22.85 15.77 10.22
CA LEU A 123 23.83 16.77 10.72
C LEU A 123 23.91 16.77 12.25
N PHE A 124 22.78 16.63 12.96
CA PHE A 124 22.77 16.52 14.41
C PHE A 124 23.53 15.27 14.89
N LEU A 125 23.33 14.13 14.23
CA LEU A 125 24.05 12.89 14.53
C LEU A 125 25.57 13.08 14.35
N VAL A 126 25.99 13.69 13.23
CA VAL A 126 27.41 14.01 12.98
C VAL A 126 27.96 14.93 14.07
N ALA A 127 27.23 15.97 14.45
CA ALA A 127 27.64 16.90 15.50
C ALA A 127 27.77 16.22 16.88
N ALA A 128 26.86 15.31 17.22
CA ALA A 128 26.91 14.54 18.46
C ALA A 128 28.17 13.66 18.53
N PHE A 129 28.52 12.97 17.44
CA PHE A 129 29.75 12.17 17.36
C PHE A 129 31.02 13.02 17.44
N LEU A 130 31.05 14.18 16.78
CA LEU A 130 32.17 15.11 16.89
C LEU A 130 32.30 15.66 18.31
N GLY A 131 31.17 15.99 18.95
CA GLY A 131 31.10 16.42 20.33
C GLY A 131 31.67 15.36 21.28
N GLU A 132 31.24 14.11 21.15
CA GLU A 132 31.77 12.99 21.93
C GLU A 132 33.28 12.82 21.71
N TRP A 133 33.74 12.87 20.46
CA TRP A 133 35.16 12.76 20.14
C TRP A 133 36.00 13.87 20.78
N VAL A 134 35.53 15.13 20.74
CA VAL A 134 36.20 16.25 21.40
C VAL A 134 36.22 16.05 22.92
N LEU A 135 35.12 15.60 23.51
CA LEU A 135 35.00 15.37 24.93
C LEU A 135 35.95 14.26 25.41
N ARG A 136 36.01 13.13 24.68
CA ARG A 136 37.00 12.06 24.90
C ARG A 136 38.43 12.58 24.78
N ARG A 137 38.72 13.37 23.74
CA ARG A 137 40.07 13.93 23.53
C ARG A 137 40.47 14.92 24.62
N ARG A 138 39.50 15.62 25.22
CA ARG A 138 39.74 16.57 26.30
C ARG A 138 39.90 15.89 27.66
N TRP A 139 39.23 14.77 27.89
CA TRP A 139 39.36 13.97 29.12
C TRP A 139 40.51 12.95 29.10
N GLY A 140 41.00 12.52 27.92
CA GLY A 140 42.21 11.71 27.82
C GLY A 140 43.53 12.48 28.05
N ARG A 141 43.49 13.77 28.41
CA ARG A 141 44.65 14.61 28.75
C ARG A 141 44.69 15.01 30.24
N ARG A 142 44.12 14.19 31.12
CA ARG A 142 44.32 14.30 32.57
C ARG A 142 44.77 12.96 33.10
#